data_AF-A0A2T2UHS5-F1
#
_entry.id   AF-A0A2T2UHS5-F1
#
_cell.length_a   1.000
_cell.length_b   1.000
_cell.length_c   1.000
_cell.angle_alpha   90.00
_cell.angle_beta   90.00
_cell.angle_gamma   90.00
#
_symmetry.space_group_name_H-M   'P 1'
#
loop_
_entity.id
_entity.type
_entity.pdbx_description
1 polymer ?
#
loop_
_entity_poly.entity_id
_entity_poly.type
_entity_poly.pdbx_seq_one_letter_code
_entity_poly.pdbx_strand_id
1 'polypeptide(L)'
;MNGYMDFATQHEIDELDGGARKTIDLTAAFNNQMLQIDEDTGLQSEVALEYTVGGESDAIRLTQPLTVYGKNAILWGNEGMVGAFATPRDDTVRDFVRRVVNEYRPEPGPLNEPVVTAMTLYNALSAHGMEYVVDPTSPFSEVEEDKVDYVQYPRESLRLKTGDCDDLSVLLAAGLQNLGVETATVEVPGHLFLMFNTGLDAADRRRISADPGLTVIRDGQVWVPLEATLIGESFSDAWAEGAAKYAQYAGSGELDVVTLEGAWQQYEPVTLPPADYRVDIPQDNAVTPVVARDRELLLEKSVKRLTQPYRAMLAANPDNRRARLQIAILQGRYGLHEEALTRLTDILADHPGDSAALNNRGNVFFQQGKVDEALESYAQAETQAPNDPGIKLNIARALYRKGELETARAKFAEAKRIEPSVAQEHERLANLLSK
;
A
#
# COMPACT_ATOMS: atom_id res chain seq x y z
N MET A 1 4.90 21.96 -36.32
CA MET A 1 3.75 22.50 -35.56
C MET A 1 4.27 23.66 -34.71
N ASN A 2 3.98 24.91 -35.09
CA ASN A 2 4.62 26.08 -34.48
C ASN A 2 4.24 26.22 -32.99
N GLY A 3 5.24 26.37 -32.12
CA GLY A 3 5.07 26.58 -30.68
C GLY A 3 5.06 25.31 -29.82
N TYR A 4 4.74 24.16 -30.40
CA TYR A 4 4.59 22.88 -29.67
C TYR A 4 5.69 21.85 -29.96
N MET A 5 6.57 22.13 -30.91
CA MET A 5 7.75 21.33 -31.20
C MET A 5 8.96 22.25 -31.19
N ASP A 6 10.04 21.84 -30.51
CA ASP A 6 11.29 22.60 -30.51
C ASP A 6 12.02 22.47 -31.85
N PHE A 7 11.91 21.30 -32.49
CA PHE A 7 12.47 20.99 -33.80
C PHE A 7 11.52 20.08 -34.58
N ALA A 8 11.54 20.16 -35.92
CA ALA A 8 10.87 19.18 -36.75
C ALA A 8 11.60 17.83 -36.69
N THR A 9 10.85 16.72 -36.60
CA THR A 9 11.44 15.40 -36.76
C THR A 9 11.83 15.20 -38.21
N GLN A 10 13.09 14.84 -38.47
CA GLN A 10 13.63 14.69 -39.82
C GLN A 10 14.15 13.28 -40.04
N HIS A 11 13.93 12.77 -41.27
CA HIS A 11 14.53 11.54 -41.76
C HIS A 11 15.23 11.81 -43.08
N GLU A 12 16.40 11.20 -43.28
CA GLU A 12 17.17 11.31 -44.51
C GLU A 12 17.10 10.00 -45.30
N ILE A 13 16.98 10.12 -46.62
CA ILE A 13 17.09 9.01 -47.55
C ILE A 13 18.23 9.35 -48.50
N ASP A 14 19.33 8.59 -48.42
CA ASP A 14 20.54 8.86 -49.22
C ASP A 14 20.27 8.81 -50.73
N GLU A 15 19.54 7.80 -51.19
CA GLU A 15 19.17 7.62 -52.60
C GLU A 15 17.84 6.87 -52.71
N LEU A 16 17.01 7.27 -53.68
CA LEU A 16 15.76 6.59 -54.01
C LEU A 16 15.67 6.44 -55.53
N ASP A 17 15.77 5.19 -56.00
CA ASP A 17 15.77 4.87 -57.44
C ASP A 17 14.46 5.30 -58.13
N GLY A 18 14.57 5.59 -59.43
CA GLY A 18 13.41 5.90 -60.26
C GLY A 18 12.36 4.78 -60.24
N GLY A 19 11.15 5.11 -59.80
CA GLY A 19 10.05 4.14 -59.67
C GLY A 19 10.03 3.35 -58.35
N ALA A 20 11.03 3.52 -57.48
CA ALA A 20 11.02 2.97 -56.13
C ALA A 20 10.06 3.73 -55.21
N ARG A 21 9.59 3.07 -54.16
CA ARG A 21 8.76 3.65 -53.10
C ARG A 21 9.36 3.27 -51.75
N LYS A 22 9.40 4.23 -50.83
CA LYS A 22 9.80 4.01 -49.43
C LYS A 22 8.74 4.64 -48.51
N THR A 23 8.38 3.91 -47.47
CA THR A 23 7.51 4.39 -46.38
C THR A 23 8.39 4.74 -45.19
N ILE A 24 8.10 5.86 -44.55
CA ILE A 24 8.80 6.33 -43.35
C ILE A 24 7.75 6.68 -42.31
N ASP A 25 7.91 6.15 -41.10
CA ASP A 25 7.11 6.56 -39.95
C ASP A 25 7.67 7.87 -39.39
N LEU A 26 6.80 8.88 -39.28
CA LEU A 26 7.17 10.19 -38.73
C LEU A 26 6.62 10.30 -37.31
N THR A 27 7.51 10.42 -36.33
CA THR A 27 7.12 10.64 -34.93
C THR A 27 7.25 12.12 -34.59
N ALA A 28 6.18 12.77 -34.10
CA ALA A 28 6.28 14.15 -33.62
C ALA A 28 6.88 14.20 -32.21
N ALA A 29 7.96 14.95 -32.03
CA ALA A 29 8.51 15.28 -30.71
C ALA A 29 7.93 16.60 -30.22
N PHE A 30 7.07 16.53 -29.20
CA PHE A 30 6.44 17.70 -28.62
C PHE A 30 7.23 18.25 -27.42
N ASN A 31 7.14 19.55 -27.20
CA ASN A 31 7.64 20.21 -25.99
C ASN A 31 6.53 20.35 -24.93
N ASN A 32 6.91 20.78 -23.73
CA ASN A 32 5.98 20.87 -22.59
C ASN A 32 4.88 21.93 -22.74
N GLN A 33 4.85 22.72 -23.82
CA GLN A 33 3.72 23.63 -24.09
C GLN A 33 2.43 22.84 -24.33
N MET A 34 2.51 21.57 -24.74
CA MET A 34 1.35 20.68 -24.86
C MET A 34 0.60 20.51 -23.53
N LEU A 35 1.30 20.58 -22.39
CA LEU A 35 0.69 20.44 -21.06
C LEU A 35 -0.07 21.70 -20.60
N GLN A 36 -0.09 22.75 -21.41
CA GLN A 36 -0.88 23.97 -21.19
C GLN A 36 -2.22 23.95 -21.95
N ILE A 37 -2.48 22.91 -22.74
CA ILE A 37 -3.72 22.78 -23.49
C ILE A 37 -4.74 22.09 -22.59
N ASP A 38 -5.79 22.81 -22.20
CA ASP A 38 -6.89 22.25 -21.39
C ASP A 38 -8.05 21.73 -22.25
N GLU A 39 -8.25 22.29 -23.45
CA GLU A 39 -9.33 21.93 -24.38
C GLU A 39 -8.78 21.48 -25.74
N ASP A 40 -9.52 20.62 -26.42
CA ASP A 40 -9.20 20.12 -27.76
C ASP A 40 -8.86 21.27 -28.71
N THR A 41 -7.61 21.29 -29.15
CA THR A 41 -7.05 22.38 -29.94
C THR A 41 -6.66 21.86 -31.32
N GLY A 42 -7.27 22.44 -32.36
CA GLY A 42 -6.90 22.17 -33.74
C GLY A 42 -5.57 22.85 -34.09
N LEU A 43 -4.56 22.04 -34.40
CA LEU A 43 -3.27 22.48 -34.90
C LEU A 43 -3.14 22.19 -36.40
N GLN A 44 -2.30 22.99 -37.07
CA GLN A 44 -1.84 22.68 -38.42
C GLN A 44 -0.44 22.05 -38.30
N SER A 45 -0.30 20.83 -38.79
CA SER A 45 0.99 20.17 -38.97
C SER A 45 1.46 20.36 -40.40
N GLU A 46 2.77 20.55 -40.59
CA GLU A 46 3.38 20.59 -41.91
C GLU A 46 4.36 19.42 -42.01
N VAL A 47 4.25 18.65 -43.08
CA VAL A 47 5.21 17.64 -43.48
C VAL A 47 5.87 18.13 -44.77
N ALA A 48 7.19 18.26 -44.74
CA ALA A 48 7.99 18.69 -45.89
C ALA A 48 8.88 17.55 -46.36
N LEU A 49 8.91 17.33 -47.68
CA LEU A 49 9.87 16.48 -48.36
C LEU A 49 10.77 17.36 -49.22
N GLU A 50 12.03 17.48 -48.83
CA GLU A 50 13.07 18.15 -49.60
C GLU A 50 13.90 17.09 -50.33
N TYR A 51 14.13 17.27 -51.64
CA TYR A 51 14.78 16.27 -52.47
C TYR A 51 15.60 16.93 -53.59
N THR A 52 16.59 16.19 -54.14
CA THR A 52 17.44 16.66 -55.24
C THR A 52 17.39 15.68 -56.40
N VAL A 53 17.09 16.17 -57.61
CA VAL A 53 17.04 15.37 -58.84
C VAL A 53 17.88 16.06 -59.91
N GLY A 54 18.82 15.33 -60.51
CA GLY A 54 19.67 15.88 -61.57
C GLY A 54 20.57 17.05 -61.15
N GLY A 55 20.81 17.23 -59.84
CA GLY A 55 21.59 18.34 -59.29
C GLY A 55 20.77 19.59 -58.94
N GLU A 56 19.46 19.59 -59.16
CA GLU A 56 18.55 20.65 -58.75
C GLU A 56 17.74 20.22 -57.52
N SER A 57 17.59 21.12 -56.54
CA SER A 57 16.81 20.87 -55.32
C SER A 57 15.38 21.37 -55.46
N ASP A 58 14.42 20.59 -54.96
CA ASP A 58 13.00 20.91 -54.94
C ASP A 58 12.35 20.43 -53.62
N ALA A 59 11.13 20.90 -53.32
CA ALA A 59 10.43 20.55 -52.09
C ALA A 59 8.91 20.43 -52.26
N ILE A 60 8.34 19.40 -51.64
CA ILE A 60 6.89 19.21 -51.51
C ILE A 60 6.51 19.47 -50.05
N ARG A 61 5.48 20.30 -49.83
CA ARG A 61 4.93 20.56 -48.50
C ARG A 61 3.47 20.15 -48.45
N LEU A 62 3.11 19.45 -47.39
CA LEU A 62 1.74 19.03 -47.11
C LEU A 62 1.35 19.56 -45.74
N THR A 63 0.23 20.27 -45.67
CA THR A 63 -0.35 20.73 -44.42
C THR A 63 -1.51 19.81 -44.05
N GLN A 64 -1.44 19.21 -42.86
CA GLN A 64 -2.47 18.32 -42.35
C GLN A 64 -3.02 18.88 -41.04
N PRO A 65 -4.34 19.09 -40.91
CA PRO A 65 -4.94 19.43 -39.63
C PRO A 65 -4.77 18.26 -38.66
N LEU A 66 -4.48 18.57 -37.40
CA LEU A 66 -4.31 17.61 -36.31
C LEU A 66 -5.04 18.16 -35.08
N THR A 67 -5.80 17.32 -34.38
CA THR A 67 -6.39 17.69 -33.09
C THR A 67 -5.42 17.29 -31.99
N VAL A 68 -5.07 18.25 -31.14
CA VAL A 68 -4.40 17.98 -29.87
C VAL A 68 -5.46 17.98 -28.78
N TYR A 69 -5.62 16.84 -28.12
CA TYR A 69 -6.53 16.72 -26.99
C TYR A 69 -5.98 17.44 -25.76
N GLY A 70 -6.87 17.82 -24.84
CA GLY A 70 -6.49 18.42 -23.56
C GLY A 70 -5.51 17.53 -22.77
N LYS A 71 -4.73 18.14 -21.87
CA LYS A 71 -3.69 17.46 -21.08
C LYS A 71 -4.21 16.31 -20.18
N ASN A 72 -5.51 16.30 -19.91
CA ASN A 72 -6.20 15.27 -19.13
C ASN A 72 -6.81 14.18 -20.01
N ALA A 73 -6.78 14.33 -21.33
CA ALA A 73 -7.42 13.40 -22.24
C ALA A 73 -6.63 12.09 -22.38
N ILE A 74 -7.35 10.98 -22.40
CA ILE A 74 -6.83 9.64 -22.66
C ILE A 74 -7.65 8.94 -23.74
N LEU A 75 -6.98 8.09 -24.53
CA LEU A 75 -7.63 7.15 -25.43
C LEU A 75 -7.44 5.75 -24.87
N TRP A 76 -8.54 5.15 -24.44
CA TRP A 76 -8.56 3.75 -24.00
C TRP A 76 -8.24 2.83 -25.18
N GLY A 77 -7.53 1.71 -24.95
CA GLY A 77 -7.06 0.80 -26.02
C GLY A 77 -5.54 0.71 -26.17
N ASN A 78 -4.78 1.53 -25.45
CA ASN A 78 -3.33 1.38 -25.30
C ASN A 78 -2.99 0.94 -23.87
N GLU A 79 -2.61 -0.33 -23.72
CA GLU A 79 -2.17 -0.93 -22.46
C GLU A 79 -1.11 -0.05 -21.79
N GLY A 80 -1.37 0.34 -20.53
CA GLY A 80 -0.44 1.13 -19.72
C GLY A 80 -0.45 2.65 -19.97
N MET A 81 -1.22 3.19 -20.94
CA MET A 81 -1.27 4.65 -21.18
C MET A 81 -1.70 5.44 -19.94
N VAL A 82 -2.65 4.91 -19.16
CA VAL A 82 -3.11 5.51 -17.89
C VAL A 82 -1.97 5.69 -16.88
N GLY A 83 -0.90 4.88 -16.99
CA GLY A 83 0.30 5.02 -16.17
C GLY A 83 1.00 6.37 -16.33
N ALA A 84 0.87 7.05 -17.47
CA ALA A 84 1.43 8.39 -17.68
C ALA A 84 0.85 9.44 -16.72
N PHE A 85 -0.40 9.25 -16.27
CA PHE A 85 -1.08 10.12 -15.32
C PHE A 85 -0.64 9.86 -13.88
N ALA A 86 -0.07 8.68 -13.60
CA ALA A 86 0.49 8.36 -12.28
C ALA A 86 1.82 9.08 -12.09
N THR A 87 1.78 10.26 -11.45
CA THR A 87 2.95 11.14 -11.31
C THR A 87 3.53 11.10 -9.88
N PRO A 88 4.26 10.05 -9.46
CA PRO A 88 4.75 9.94 -8.09
C PRO A 88 5.79 11.00 -7.72
N ARG A 89 6.50 11.58 -8.70
CA ARG A 89 7.56 12.58 -8.46
C ARG A 89 7.04 14.02 -8.40
N ASP A 90 5.75 14.18 -8.64
CA ASP A 90 5.02 15.42 -8.45
C ASP A 90 5.26 16.02 -7.07
N ASP A 91 5.54 17.32 -7.01
CA ASP A 91 5.91 18.01 -5.79
C ASP A 91 4.75 18.11 -4.79
N THR A 92 3.54 18.39 -5.27
CA THR A 92 2.32 18.43 -4.46
C THR A 92 1.98 17.05 -3.89
N VAL A 93 1.99 16.01 -4.74
CA VAL A 93 1.70 14.63 -4.32
C VAL A 93 2.73 14.16 -3.31
N ARG A 94 4.03 14.31 -3.63
CA ARG A 94 5.13 13.90 -2.75
C ARG A 94 5.06 14.58 -1.38
N ASP A 95 4.82 15.89 -1.34
CA ASP A 95 4.71 16.64 -0.09
C ASP A 95 3.50 16.19 0.74
N PHE A 96 2.37 15.89 0.11
CA PHE A 96 1.18 15.38 0.78
C PHE A 96 1.41 13.98 1.37
N VAL A 97 1.77 13.00 0.54
CA VAL A 97 1.84 11.58 0.96
C VAL A 97 2.94 11.34 1.99
N ARG A 98 4.08 12.03 1.88
CA ARG A 98 5.17 11.90 2.86
C ARG A 98 4.81 12.52 4.19
N ARG A 99 4.12 13.66 4.22
CA ARG A 99 3.62 14.23 5.47
C ARG A 99 2.57 13.34 6.12
N VAL A 100 1.63 12.79 5.34
CA VAL A 100 0.63 11.83 5.83
C VAL A 100 1.28 10.62 6.51
N VAL A 101 2.24 9.96 5.85
CA VAL A 101 2.88 8.77 6.41
C VAL A 101 3.80 9.12 7.58
N ASN A 102 4.46 10.28 7.58
CA ASN A 102 5.26 10.69 8.72
C ASN A 102 4.43 11.00 9.97
N GLU A 103 3.21 11.54 9.79
CA GLU A 103 2.35 11.96 10.90
C GLU A 103 1.47 10.82 11.42
N TYR A 104 0.82 10.05 10.53
CA TYR A 104 -0.28 9.15 10.90
C TYR A 104 0.07 7.68 10.84
N ARG A 105 1.28 7.32 10.45
CA ARG A 105 1.66 5.92 10.33
C ARG A 105 1.73 5.28 11.72
N PRO A 106 1.05 4.15 11.92
CA PRO A 106 1.13 3.41 13.17
C PRO A 106 2.55 2.94 13.48
N GLU A 107 2.84 2.81 14.78
CA GLU A 107 4.06 2.16 15.25
C GLU A 107 4.25 0.77 14.63
N PRO A 108 5.51 0.37 14.32
CA PRO A 108 5.81 -0.94 13.77
C PRO A 108 5.15 -2.05 14.56
N GLY A 109 4.47 -2.94 13.84
CA GLY A 109 3.67 -4.02 14.42
C GLY A 109 3.76 -5.29 13.58
N PRO A 110 2.87 -6.26 13.84
CA PRO A 110 2.90 -7.54 13.15
C PRO A 110 2.28 -7.51 11.75
N LEU A 111 1.63 -6.40 11.36
CA LEU A 111 1.12 -6.19 10.00
C LEU A 111 2.29 -5.92 9.03
N ASN A 112 2.15 -6.38 7.80
CA ASN A 112 3.10 -6.10 6.72
C ASN A 112 3.16 -4.59 6.42
N GLU A 113 4.36 -4.12 6.10
CA GLU A 113 4.63 -2.69 6.00
C GLU A 113 3.89 -2.02 4.83
N PRO A 114 4.02 -2.49 3.57
CA PRO A 114 3.19 -2.00 2.46
C PRO A 114 1.68 -1.96 2.75
N VAL A 115 1.14 -2.96 3.45
CA VAL A 115 -0.28 -2.97 3.86
C VAL A 115 -0.60 -1.84 4.83
N VAL A 116 0.26 -1.59 5.82
CA VAL A 116 0.09 -0.46 6.76
C VAL A 116 0.21 0.87 6.02
N THR A 117 1.19 1.01 5.12
CA THR A 117 1.40 2.23 4.33
C THR A 117 0.20 2.52 3.42
N ALA A 118 -0.34 1.51 2.72
CA ALA A 118 -1.55 1.65 1.92
C ALA A 118 -2.78 2.00 2.75
N MET A 119 -2.99 1.32 3.87
CA MET A 119 -4.08 1.61 4.80
C MET A 119 -4.00 3.03 5.36
N THR A 120 -2.81 3.51 5.73
CA THR A 120 -2.61 4.87 6.25
C THR A 120 -2.90 5.92 5.18
N LEU A 121 -2.37 5.76 3.96
CA LEU A 121 -2.61 6.70 2.87
C LEU A 121 -4.09 6.74 2.50
N TYR A 122 -4.72 5.57 2.33
CA TYR A 122 -6.13 5.44 2.00
C TYR A 122 -7.03 6.14 3.03
N ASN A 123 -6.82 5.87 4.32
CA ASN A 123 -7.60 6.49 5.40
C ASN A 123 -7.34 7.99 5.53
N ALA A 124 -6.11 8.46 5.25
CA ALA A 124 -5.82 9.88 5.24
C ALA A 124 -6.50 10.61 4.08
N LEU A 125 -6.57 10.01 2.89
CA LEU A 125 -7.34 10.57 1.77
C LEU A 125 -8.84 10.63 2.09
N SER A 126 -9.39 9.56 2.67
CA SER A 126 -10.78 9.56 3.16
C SER A 126 -11.03 10.68 4.18
N ALA A 127 -10.17 10.80 5.21
CA ALA A 127 -10.27 11.85 6.22
C ALA A 127 -9.94 13.26 5.68
N HIS A 128 -9.25 13.37 4.54
CA HIS A 128 -9.04 14.63 3.82
C HIS A 128 -10.33 15.13 3.15
N GLY A 129 -11.36 14.28 3.06
CA GLY A 129 -12.63 14.55 2.40
C GLY A 129 -12.61 14.20 0.92
N MET A 130 -11.79 13.23 0.51
CA MET A 130 -11.80 12.70 -0.86
C MET A 130 -13.11 11.94 -1.11
N GLU A 131 -13.81 12.29 -2.17
CA GLU A 131 -15.10 11.69 -2.56
C GLU A 131 -15.03 11.06 -3.96
N TYR A 132 -15.68 9.90 -4.12
CA TYR A 132 -15.92 9.32 -5.43
C TYR A 132 -17.08 10.05 -6.13
N VAL A 133 -16.84 10.53 -7.34
CA VAL A 133 -17.84 11.18 -8.18
C VAL A 133 -17.83 10.51 -9.55
N VAL A 134 -18.96 9.94 -9.95
CA VAL A 134 -19.12 9.33 -11.29
C VAL A 134 -19.09 10.44 -12.34
N ASP A 135 -18.32 10.27 -13.42
CA ASP A 135 -18.39 11.19 -14.56
C ASP A 135 -19.80 11.16 -15.21
N PRO A 136 -20.53 12.30 -15.26
CA PRO A 136 -21.80 12.38 -15.96
C PRO A 136 -21.70 12.24 -17.49
N THR A 137 -20.52 12.46 -18.11
CA THR A 137 -20.34 12.44 -19.57
C THR A 137 -19.87 11.10 -20.15
N SER A 138 -19.34 10.22 -19.31
CA SER A 138 -18.98 8.83 -19.65
C SER A 138 -19.54 7.84 -18.62
N PRO A 139 -20.86 7.61 -18.55
CA PRO A 139 -21.35 6.38 -17.91
C PRO A 139 -20.84 5.21 -18.76
N PHE A 140 -19.87 4.47 -18.23
CA PHE A 140 -19.05 3.39 -18.80
C PHE A 140 -19.79 2.22 -19.51
N SER A 141 -21.08 2.34 -19.83
CA SER A 141 -21.89 1.28 -20.46
C SER A 141 -21.69 1.12 -21.97
N GLU A 142 -20.96 2.00 -22.66
CA GLU A 142 -20.67 1.91 -24.10
C GLU A 142 -19.28 2.49 -24.41
N VAL A 143 -18.21 1.73 -24.16
CA VAL A 143 -16.84 2.14 -24.52
C VAL A 143 -16.53 1.59 -25.92
N GLU A 144 -16.65 2.45 -26.94
CA GLU A 144 -15.96 2.24 -28.23
C GLU A 144 -14.46 2.55 -28.03
N GLU A 145 -13.56 1.77 -28.67
CA GLU A 145 -12.09 1.94 -28.57
C GLU A 145 -11.59 3.36 -28.89
N ASP A 146 -12.39 4.18 -29.60
CA ASP A 146 -12.00 5.52 -30.03
C ASP A 146 -12.59 6.66 -29.16
N LYS A 147 -13.24 6.34 -28.01
CA LYS A 147 -13.81 7.38 -27.15
C LYS A 147 -12.74 8.02 -26.26
N VAL A 148 -12.57 9.33 -26.38
CA VAL A 148 -11.73 10.15 -25.51
C VAL A 148 -12.37 10.24 -24.12
N ASP A 149 -11.58 9.93 -23.10
CA ASP A 149 -11.94 10.07 -21.70
C ASP A 149 -10.98 11.04 -20.98
N TYR A 150 -11.24 11.37 -19.71
CA TYR A 150 -10.47 12.37 -18.98
C TYR A 150 -9.99 11.87 -17.60
N VAL A 151 -8.67 11.79 -17.44
CA VAL A 151 -8.02 11.39 -16.18
C VAL A 151 -7.41 12.64 -15.53
N GLN A 152 -7.81 12.94 -14.30
CA GLN A 152 -7.17 13.94 -13.45
C GLN A 152 -5.79 13.47 -13.00
N TYR A 153 -4.83 14.38 -13.01
CA TYR A 153 -3.56 14.10 -12.36
C TYR A 153 -3.76 14.02 -10.83
N PRO A 154 -2.99 13.21 -10.11
CA PRO A 154 -3.09 13.08 -8.65
C PRO A 154 -3.12 14.42 -7.88
N ARG A 155 -2.38 15.44 -8.32
CA ARG A 155 -2.39 16.77 -7.70
C ARG A 155 -3.73 17.51 -7.86
N GLU A 156 -4.48 17.22 -8.92
CA GLU A 156 -5.78 17.82 -9.24
C GLU A 156 -6.85 17.17 -8.37
N SER A 157 -6.89 15.83 -8.30
CA SER A 157 -7.77 15.09 -7.41
C SER A 157 -7.53 15.48 -5.94
N LEU A 158 -6.28 15.64 -5.51
CA LEU A 158 -5.96 16.15 -4.16
C LEU A 158 -6.48 17.57 -3.91
N ARG A 159 -6.43 18.45 -4.91
CA ARG A 159 -6.93 19.83 -4.79
C ARG A 159 -8.46 19.88 -4.74
N LEU A 160 -9.10 19.13 -5.63
CA LEU A 160 -10.56 19.11 -5.79
C LEU A 160 -11.24 18.25 -4.73
N LYS A 161 -10.51 17.29 -4.16
CA LYS A 161 -11.00 16.26 -3.24
C LYS A 161 -12.07 15.37 -3.85
N THR A 162 -11.98 15.16 -5.15
CA THR A 162 -12.92 14.33 -5.90
C THR A 162 -12.18 13.59 -7.00
N GLY A 163 -12.74 12.48 -7.43
CA GLY A 163 -12.35 11.76 -8.65
C GLY A 163 -13.28 10.61 -8.92
N ASP A 164 -13.27 10.12 -10.15
CA ASP A 164 -13.92 8.86 -10.52
C ASP A 164 -12.98 7.65 -10.29
N CYS A 165 -13.20 6.54 -10.99
CA CYS A 165 -12.48 5.30 -10.72
C CYS A 165 -11.02 5.39 -11.13
N ASP A 166 -10.73 5.97 -12.29
CA ASP A 166 -9.38 6.15 -12.81
C ASP A 166 -8.62 7.25 -12.08
N ASP A 167 -9.25 8.39 -11.79
CA ASP A 167 -8.67 9.47 -10.99
C ASP A 167 -8.13 8.97 -9.64
N LEU A 168 -9.00 8.30 -8.88
CA LEU A 168 -8.67 7.84 -7.53
C LEU A 168 -7.65 6.70 -7.56
N SER A 169 -7.71 5.84 -8.59
CA SER A 169 -6.77 4.74 -8.77
C SER A 169 -5.37 5.26 -9.08
N VAL A 170 -5.26 6.23 -9.99
CA VAL A 170 -4.01 6.89 -10.36
C VAL A 170 -3.43 7.67 -9.17
N LEU A 171 -4.26 8.37 -8.39
CA LEU A 171 -3.84 9.05 -7.16
C LEU A 171 -3.25 8.08 -6.13
N LEU A 172 -3.97 7.00 -5.80
CA LEU A 172 -3.49 5.99 -4.85
C LEU A 172 -2.22 5.30 -5.36
N ALA A 173 -2.18 4.94 -6.65
CA ALA A 173 -1.05 4.24 -7.25
C ALA A 173 0.22 5.10 -7.25
N ALA A 174 0.10 6.38 -7.65
CA ALA A 174 1.20 7.35 -7.62
C ALA A 174 1.67 7.64 -6.18
N GLY A 175 0.73 7.78 -5.24
CA GLY A 175 1.04 8.02 -3.83
C GLY A 175 1.80 6.86 -3.20
N LEU A 176 1.37 5.62 -3.44
CA LEU A 176 2.05 4.41 -3.00
C LEU A 176 3.44 4.25 -3.64
N GLN A 177 3.56 4.48 -4.95
CA GLN A 177 4.85 4.41 -5.62
C GLN A 177 5.83 5.47 -5.07
N ASN A 178 5.36 6.68 -4.73
CA ASN A 178 6.20 7.69 -4.07
C ASN A 178 6.75 7.20 -2.72
N LEU A 179 5.95 6.40 -2.01
CA LEU A 179 6.27 5.81 -0.70
C LEU A 179 7.11 4.53 -0.82
N GLY A 180 7.48 4.12 -2.04
CA GLY A 180 8.29 2.92 -2.29
C GLY A 180 7.50 1.62 -2.27
N VAL A 181 6.17 1.69 -2.35
CA VAL A 181 5.30 0.53 -2.53
C VAL A 181 4.99 0.41 -4.01
N GLU A 182 5.46 -0.66 -4.64
CA GLU A 182 5.22 -0.93 -6.06
C GLU A 182 3.72 -1.11 -6.33
N THR A 183 3.21 -0.48 -7.39
CA THR A 183 1.79 -0.54 -7.77
C THR A 183 1.59 -0.95 -9.23
N ALA A 184 0.39 -1.48 -9.49
CA ALA A 184 -0.09 -1.81 -10.80
C ALA A 184 -1.53 -1.32 -10.97
N THR A 185 -1.86 -0.86 -12.17
CA THR A 185 -3.25 -0.64 -12.57
C THR A 185 -3.88 -1.97 -12.95
N VAL A 186 -5.16 -2.11 -12.66
CA VAL A 186 -5.97 -3.28 -12.97
C VAL A 186 -7.19 -2.80 -13.74
N GLU A 187 -7.20 -3.09 -15.03
CA GLU A 187 -8.25 -2.72 -15.95
C GLU A 187 -9.14 -3.93 -16.23
N VAL A 188 -10.45 -3.73 -16.07
CA VAL A 188 -11.49 -4.70 -16.40
C VAL A 188 -12.58 -3.97 -17.19
N PRO A 189 -13.50 -4.67 -17.88
CA PRO A 189 -14.53 -4.01 -18.68
C PRO A 189 -15.30 -2.95 -17.89
N GLY A 190 -15.15 -1.69 -18.30
CA GLY A 190 -15.84 -0.53 -17.74
C GLY A 190 -15.38 -0.09 -16.35
N HIS A 191 -14.21 -0.54 -15.87
CA HIS A 191 -13.72 -0.14 -14.53
C HIS A 191 -12.19 -0.24 -14.41
N LEU A 192 -11.58 0.78 -13.80
CA LEU A 192 -10.17 0.78 -13.41
C LEU A 192 -10.04 0.77 -11.89
N PHE A 193 -9.14 -0.07 -11.38
CA PHE A 193 -8.69 -0.03 -9.99
C PHE A 193 -7.19 -0.28 -9.90
N LEU A 194 -6.63 -0.39 -8.69
CA LEU A 194 -5.21 -0.67 -8.50
C LEU A 194 -4.97 -1.91 -7.65
N MET A 195 -3.72 -2.38 -7.70
CA MET A 195 -3.18 -3.27 -6.69
C MET A 195 -1.75 -2.86 -6.32
N PHE A 196 -1.32 -3.28 -5.14
CA PHE A 196 0.03 -2.97 -4.65
C PHE A 196 0.78 -4.22 -4.18
N ASN A 197 2.10 -4.20 -4.35
CA ASN A 197 2.98 -5.30 -3.98
C ASN A 197 3.27 -5.24 -2.47
N THR A 198 3.16 -6.38 -1.80
CA THR A 198 3.48 -6.48 -0.37
C THR A 198 4.96 -6.73 -0.08
N GLY A 199 5.76 -6.96 -1.13
CA GLY A 199 7.17 -7.32 -1.04
C GLY A 199 7.42 -8.74 -0.52
N LEU A 200 6.36 -9.54 -0.33
CA LEU A 200 6.46 -10.93 0.12
C LEU A 200 6.40 -11.88 -1.06
N ASP A 201 7.20 -12.95 -0.99
CA ASP A 201 7.12 -14.07 -1.92
C ASP A 201 5.78 -14.80 -1.77
N ALA A 202 5.35 -15.47 -2.85
CA ALA A 202 4.11 -16.24 -2.90
C ALA A 202 3.99 -17.30 -1.79
N ALA A 203 5.13 -17.86 -1.34
CA ALA A 203 5.18 -18.83 -0.24
C ALA A 203 4.74 -18.21 1.10
N ASP A 204 4.95 -16.90 1.26
CA ASP A 204 4.71 -16.13 2.48
C ASP A 204 3.34 -15.43 2.49
N ARG A 205 2.52 -15.66 1.47
CA ARG A 205 1.16 -15.11 1.31
C ARG A 205 0.31 -15.14 2.58
N ARG A 206 0.40 -16.21 3.37
CA ARG A 206 -0.38 -16.38 4.61
C ARG A 206 -0.05 -15.34 5.69
N ARG A 207 1.08 -14.63 5.57
CA ARG A 207 1.46 -13.50 6.44
C ARG A 207 0.63 -12.25 6.15
N ILE A 208 0.07 -12.12 4.94
CA ILE A 208 -0.88 -11.07 4.56
C ILE A 208 -2.31 -11.55 4.85
N SER A 209 -2.69 -12.68 4.25
CA SER A 209 -4.01 -13.30 4.43
C SER A 209 -3.91 -14.80 4.17
N ALA A 210 -4.48 -15.62 5.05
CA ALA A 210 -4.76 -17.03 4.74
C ALA A 210 -6.03 -17.26 3.91
N ASP A 211 -6.75 -16.19 3.54
CA ASP A 211 -7.82 -16.30 2.56
C ASP A 211 -7.19 -16.04 1.20
N PRO A 212 -7.04 -17.07 0.36
CA PRO A 212 -6.47 -16.89 -0.95
C PRO A 212 -7.40 -16.13 -1.91
N GLY A 213 -8.62 -15.78 -1.53
CA GLY A 213 -9.45 -14.85 -2.30
C GLY A 213 -9.01 -13.39 -2.15
N LEU A 214 -8.32 -13.05 -1.06
CA LEU A 214 -7.98 -11.66 -0.73
C LEU A 214 -6.61 -11.20 -1.27
N THR A 215 -5.89 -12.01 -2.03
CA THR A 215 -4.54 -11.62 -2.50
C THR A 215 -4.33 -12.21 -3.88
N VAL A 216 -3.43 -11.61 -4.64
CA VAL A 216 -3.06 -12.06 -5.98
C VAL A 216 -1.59 -12.49 -5.94
N ILE A 217 -1.26 -13.56 -6.67
CA ILE A 217 0.13 -13.94 -6.89
C ILE A 217 0.50 -13.53 -8.32
N ARG A 218 1.46 -12.62 -8.45
CA ARG A 218 1.99 -12.16 -9.73
C ARG A 218 3.50 -12.04 -9.63
N ASP A 219 4.21 -12.54 -10.64
CA ASP A 219 5.67 -12.55 -10.70
C ASP A 219 6.35 -13.12 -9.46
N GLY A 220 5.73 -14.15 -8.87
CA GLY A 220 6.21 -14.82 -7.66
C GLY A 220 5.99 -14.05 -6.36
N GLN A 221 5.37 -12.87 -6.40
CA GLN A 221 5.13 -12.00 -5.25
C GLN A 221 3.64 -11.88 -4.91
N VAL A 222 3.36 -11.44 -3.69
CA VAL A 222 2.02 -11.28 -3.15
C VAL A 222 1.55 -9.84 -3.33
N TRP A 223 0.46 -9.69 -4.07
CA TRP A 223 -0.19 -8.41 -4.37
C TRP A 223 -1.54 -8.30 -3.68
N VAL A 224 -1.92 -7.07 -3.35
CA VAL A 224 -3.19 -6.72 -2.71
C VAL A 224 -3.97 -5.78 -3.64
N PRO A 225 -5.07 -6.27 -4.24
CA PRO A 225 -6.03 -5.42 -4.93
C PRO A 225 -6.71 -4.44 -3.99
N LEU A 226 -7.02 -3.23 -4.48
CA LEU A 226 -7.65 -2.17 -3.72
C LEU A 226 -8.64 -1.42 -4.60
N GLU A 227 -9.92 -1.43 -4.23
CA GLU A 227 -10.96 -0.67 -4.90
C GLU A 227 -10.93 0.79 -4.46
N ALA A 228 -10.51 1.68 -5.36
CA ALA A 228 -10.35 3.10 -5.06
C ALA A 228 -11.69 3.82 -4.89
N THR A 229 -12.75 3.36 -5.55
CA THR A 229 -14.09 4.01 -5.49
C THR A 229 -14.78 3.86 -4.14
N LEU A 230 -14.31 2.94 -3.29
CA LEU A 230 -14.82 2.80 -1.91
C LEU A 230 -14.21 3.82 -0.95
N ILE A 231 -13.47 4.83 -1.43
CA ILE A 231 -12.94 5.88 -0.56
C ILE A 231 -14.04 6.51 0.31
N GLY A 232 -13.83 6.55 1.62
CA GLY A 232 -14.89 6.83 2.60
C GLY A 232 -15.28 5.62 3.45
N GLU A 233 -15.21 4.42 2.87
CA GLU A 233 -15.40 3.14 3.57
C GLU A 233 -14.12 2.63 4.23
N SER A 234 -14.17 1.48 4.93
CA SER A 234 -12.96 0.91 5.55
C SER A 234 -11.97 0.40 4.49
N PHE A 235 -10.67 0.53 4.76
CA PHE A 235 -9.62 -0.03 3.91
C PHE A 235 -9.81 -1.53 3.67
N SER A 236 -10.34 -2.24 4.67
CA SER A 236 -10.55 -3.68 4.57
C SER A 236 -11.70 -4.06 3.64
N ASP A 237 -12.68 -3.16 3.44
CA ASP A 237 -13.78 -3.35 2.49
C ASP A 237 -13.32 -3.01 1.08
N ALA A 238 -12.58 -1.90 0.90
CA ALA A 238 -11.91 -1.57 -0.37
C ALA A 238 -10.99 -2.69 -0.87
N TRP A 239 -10.21 -3.29 0.04
CA TRP A 239 -9.39 -4.45 -0.27
C TRP A 239 -10.25 -5.65 -0.67
N ALA A 240 -11.27 -6.01 0.12
CA ALA A 240 -12.12 -7.16 -0.17
C ALA A 240 -12.84 -7.02 -1.53
N GLU A 241 -13.34 -5.84 -1.84
CA GLU A 241 -14.02 -5.53 -3.10
C GLU A 241 -13.05 -5.61 -4.29
N GLY A 242 -11.88 -4.97 -4.20
CA GLY A 242 -10.86 -5.05 -5.24
C GLY A 242 -10.43 -6.49 -5.50
N ALA A 243 -10.33 -7.31 -4.46
CA ALA A 243 -9.96 -8.71 -4.59
C ALA A 243 -11.09 -9.55 -5.22
N ALA A 244 -12.36 -9.25 -4.90
CA ALA A 244 -13.52 -9.88 -5.51
C ALA A 244 -13.62 -9.55 -7.01
N LYS A 245 -13.45 -8.27 -7.38
CA LYS A 245 -13.43 -7.83 -8.78
C LYS A 245 -12.28 -8.46 -9.56
N TYR A 246 -11.07 -8.48 -9.01
CA TYR A 246 -9.95 -9.18 -9.63
C TYR A 246 -10.31 -10.66 -9.88
N ALA A 247 -10.84 -11.36 -8.88
CA ALA A 247 -11.19 -12.77 -8.99
C ALA A 247 -12.32 -13.03 -10.01
N GLN A 248 -13.24 -12.08 -10.20
CA GLN A 248 -14.32 -12.18 -11.20
C GLN A 248 -13.78 -12.25 -12.63
N TYR A 249 -12.77 -11.45 -12.96
CA TYR A 249 -12.19 -11.38 -14.31
C TYR A 249 -10.91 -12.21 -14.47
N ALA A 250 -10.34 -12.74 -13.38
CA ALA A 250 -9.19 -13.61 -13.41
C ALA A 250 -9.46 -14.86 -14.29
N GLY A 251 -8.78 -14.92 -15.44
CA GLY A 251 -8.91 -16.01 -16.40
C GLY A 251 -10.01 -15.82 -17.47
N SER A 252 -10.71 -14.69 -17.50
CA SER A 252 -11.65 -14.37 -18.60
C SER A 252 -10.93 -13.90 -19.87
N GLY A 253 -9.70 -13.39 -19.74
CA GLY A 253 -8.97 -12.72 -20.82
C GLY A 253 -9.30 -11.24 -20.98
N GLU A 254 -10.19 -10.71 -20.14
CA GLU A 254 -10.62 -9.29 -20.11
C GLU A 254 -9.99 -8.54 -18.92
N LEU A 255 -8.99 -9.14 -18.28
CA LEU A 255 -8.27 -8.56 -17.16
C LEU A 255 -6.89 -8.14 -17.65
N ASP A 256 -6.66 -6.83 -17.66
CA ASP A 256 -5.35 -6.27 -17.95
C ASP A 256 -4.71 -5.72 -16.67
N VAL A 257 -3.42 -6.01 -16.49
CA VAL A 257 -2.68 -5.70 -15.26
C VAL A 257 -1.30 -5.22 -15.63
N VAL A 258 -1.08 -3.93 -15.44
CA VAL A 258 0.16 -3.24 -15.82
C VAL A 258 0.78 -2.59 -14.59
N THR A 259 1.99 -3.01 -14.24
CA THR A 259 2.79 -2.31 -13.21
C THR A 259 3.09 -0.89 -13.68
N LEU A 260 3.08 0.10 -12.80
CA LEU A 260 3.43 1.47 -13.19
C LEU A 260 4.83 1.56 -13.81
N GLU A 261 5.81 0.83 -13.27
CA GLU A 261 7.16 0.78 -13.85
C GLU A 261 7.16 0.18 -15.25
N GLY A 262 6.32 -0.83 -15.52
CA GLY A 262 6.11 -1.40 -16.84
C GLY A 262 5.46 -0.40 -17.80
N ALA A 263 4.38 0.26 -17.38
CA ALA A 263 3.71 1.31 -18.16
C ALA A 263 4.69 2.43 -18.55
N TRP A 264 5.54 2.86 -17.62
CA TRP A 264 6.53 3.92 -17.83
C TRP A 264 7.67 3.58 -18.80
N GLN A 265 7.82 2.31 -19.20
CA GLN A 265 8.75 1.96 -20.28
C GLN A 265 8.24 2.43 -21.65
N GLN A 266 6.92 2.59 -21.79
CA GLN A 266 6.27 3.01 -23.03
C GLN A 266 5.69 4.43 -22.91
N TYR A 267 5.09 4.75 -21.76
CA TYR A 267 4.41 6.00 -21.49
C TYR A 267 4.99 6.65 -20.24
N GLU A 268 6.02 7.48 -20.41
CA GLU A 268 6.67 8.16 -19.28
C GLU A 268 5.66 9.00 -18.46
N PRO A 269 5.83 9.07 -17.12
CA PRO A 269 4.98 9.92 -16.30
C PRO A 269 5.12 11.39 -16.69
N VAL A 270 3.99 12.08 -16.79
CA VAL A 270 3.97 13.49 -17.17
C VAL A 270 4.74 14.35 -16.17
N THR A 271 5.59 15.24 -16.69
CA THR A 271 6.31 16.23 -15.88
C THR A 271 5.57 17.56 -15.89
N LEU A 272 4.63 17.70 -14.96
CA LEU A 272 3.87 18.94 -14.78
C LEU A 272 4.77 20.07 -14.24
N PRO A 273 4.51 21.34 -14.62
CA PRO A 273 5.17 22.48 -13.99
C PRO A 273 4.84 22.52 -12.48
N PRO A 274 5.68 23.15 -11.64
CA PRO A 274 5.41 23.28 -10.21
C PRO A 274 4.01 23.88 -9.95
N ALA A 275 3.30 23.32 -8.97
CA ALA A 275 1.98 23.85 -8.61
C ALA A 275 2.11 25.24 -7.96
N ASP A 276 1.13 26.11 -8.21
CA ASP A 276 1.00 27.41 -7.56
C ASP A 276 0.19 27.34 -6.25
N TYR A 277 -0.22 26.14 -5.85
CA TYR A 277 -0.95 25.85 -4.63
C TYR A 277 -0.27 24.73 -3.83
N ARG A 278 -0.65 24.63 -2.55
CA ARG A 278 -0.28 23.53 -1.68
C ARG A 278 -1.54 22.86 -1.16
N VAL A 279 -1.49 21.54 -1.01
CA VAL A 279 -2.56 20.75 -0.37
C VAL A 279 -2.14 20.47 1.07
N ASP A 280 -2.97 20.87 2.03
CA ASP A 280 -2.72 20.56 3.45
C ASP A 280 -3.15 19.12 3.79
N ILE A 281 -2.46 18.50 4.75
CA ILE A 281 -2.90 17.20 5.26
C ILE A 281 -4.13 17.39 6.18
N PRO A 282 -5.04 16.41 6.27
CA PRO A 282 -6.15 16.44 7.23
C PRO A 282 -5.67 16.61 8.68
N GLN A 283 -6.56 17.03 9.59
CA GLN A 283 -6.21 17.18 11.00
C GLN A 283 -6.06 15.81 11.68
N ASP A 284 -5.16 15.70 12.67
CA ASP A 284 -4.87 14.45 13.39
C ASP A 284 -6.12 13.79 13.99
N ASN A 285 -7.01 14.59 14.57
CA ASN A 285 -8.26 14.11 15.16
C ASN A 285 -9.23 13.46 14.16
N ALA A 286 -9.05 13.68 12.85
CA ALA A 286 -9.83 13.03 11.80
C ALA A 286 -9.17 11.73 11.31
N VAL A 287 -7.83 11.67 11.25
CA VAL A 287 -7.09 10.54 10.65
C VAL A 287 -6.75 9.45 11.67
N THR A 288 -6.19 9.83 12.82
CA THR A 288 -5.65 8.88 13.79
C THR A 288 -6.71 7.88 14.29
N PRO A 289 -7.97 8.28 14.56
CA PRO A 289 -9.01 7.32 14.95
C PRO A 289 -9.33 6.29 13.85
N VAL A 290 -9.43 6.70 12.58
CA VAL A 290 -9.79 5.80 11.48
C VAL A 290 -8.64 4.85 11.13
N VAL A 291 -7.40 5.34 11.15
CA VAL A 291 -6.20 4.50 10.97
C VAL A 291 -6.06 3.49 12.11
N ALA A 292 -6.30 3.90 13.35
CA ALA A 292 -6.25 3.00 14.51
C ALA A 292 -7.33 1.90 14.41
N ARG A 293 -8.56 2.27 14.04
CA ARG A 293 -9.69 1.34 13.83
C ARG A 293 -9.38 0.32 12.75
N ASP A 294 -8.93 0.76 11.57
CA ASP A 294 -8.66 -0.16 10.46
C ASP A 294 -7.47 -1.08 10.76
N ARG A 295 -6.44 -0.56 11.46
CA ARG A 295 -5.34 -1.37 11.98
C ARG A 295 -5.83 -2.47 12.91
N GLU A 296 -6.70 -2.12 13.86
CA GLU A 296 -7.30 -3.07 14.79
C GLU A 296 -8.11 -4.14 14.03
N LEU A 297 -8.93 -3.73 13.06
CA LEU A 297 -9.70 -4.65 12.23
C LEU A 297 -8.81 -5.64 11.45
N LEU A 298 -7.70 -5.18 10.87
CA LEU A 298 -6.74 -6.04 10.19
C LEU A 298 -6.03 -7.00 11.15
N LEU A 299 -5.68 -6.53 12.36
CA LEU A 299 -5.07 -7.36 13.40
C LEU A 299 -6.05 -8.43 13.90
N GLU A 300 -7.29 -8.07 14.19
CA GLU A 300 -8.34 -9.01 14.58
C GLU A 300 -8.55 -10.09 13.52
N LYS A 301 -8.69 -9.71 12.25
CA LYS A 301 -8.83 -10.66 11.13
C LYS A 301 -7.61 -11.58 11.04
N SER A 302 -6.41 -11.05 11.25
CA SER A 302 -5.16 -11.83 11.26
C SER A 302 -5.06 -12.80 12.44
N VAL A 303 -5.41 -12.36 13.64
CA VAL A 303 -5.36 -13.20 14.85
C VAL A 303 -6.48 -14.23 14.87
N LYS A 304 -7.70 -13.90 14.44
CA LYS A 304 -8.82 -14.85 14.30
C LYS A 304 -8.42 -16.06 13.46
N ARG A 305 -7.64 -15.82 12.41
CA ARG A 305 -7.09 -16.82 11.50
C ARG A 305 -5.96 -17.63 12.16
N LEU A 306 -4.98 -16.98 12.79
CA LEU A 306 -3.90 -17.68 13.54
C LEU A 306 -4.45 -18.56 14.67
N THR A 307 -5.60 -18.17 15.23
CA THR A 307 -6.26 -18.89 16.32
C THR A 307 -7.19 -20.00 15.84
N GLN A 308 -7.41 -20.17 14.53
CA GLN A 308 -8.35 -21.15 13.97
C GLN A 308 -8.07 -22.60 14.42
N PRO A 309 -6.82 -23.12 14.43
CA PRO A 309 -6.56 -24.48 14.90
C PRO A 309 -6.96 -24.67 16.36
N TYR A 310 -6.69 -23.68 17.21
CA TYR A 310 -7.06 -23.72 18.63
C TYR A 310 -8.57 -23.60 18.84
N ARG A 311 -9.26 -22.81 18.02
CA ARG A 311 -10.72 -22.73 18.02
C ARG A 311 -11.36 -24.08 17.65
N ALA A 312 -10.79 -24.82 16.70
CA ALA A 312 -11.25 -26.17 16.39
C ALA A 312 -11.04 -27.14 17.57
N MET A 313 -9.93 -27.01 18.30
CA MET A 313 -9.71 -27.78 19.54
C MET A 313 -10.75 -27.45 20.62
N LEU A 314 -11.17 -26.17 20.73
CA LEU A 314 -12.22 -25.74 21.66
C LEU A 314 -13.61 -26.20 21.24
N ALA A 315 -13.89 -26.32 19.95
CA ALA A 315 -15.14 -26.89 19.47
C ALA A 315 -15.27 -28.38 19.84
N ALA A 316 -14.16 -29.13 19.82
CA ALA A 316 -14.13 -30.53 20.24
C ALA A 316 -14.10 -30.70 21.78
N ASN A 317 -13.43 -29.79 22.48
CA ASN A 317 -13.36 -29.76 23.95
C ASN A 317 -13.31 -28.30 24.44
N PRO A 318 -14.46 -27.73 24.88
CA PRO A 318 -14.53 -26.36 25.37
C PRO A 318 -13.57 -26.03 26.53
N ASP A 319 -13.24 -27.04 27.34
CA ASP A 319 -12.37 -26.91 28.52
C ASP A 319 -10.89 -27.12 28.18
N ASN A 320 -10.53 -27.15 26.90
CA ASN A 320 -9.14 -27.31 26.49
C ASN A 320 -8.29 -26.10 26.88
N ARG A 321 -7.75 -26.12 28.10
CA ARG A 321 -6.92 -25.07 28.69
C ARG A 321 -5.75 -24.68 27.79
N ARG A 322 -5.07 -25.66 27.17
CA ARG A 322 -3.95 -25.38 26.26
C ARG A 322 -4.39 -24.53 25.08
N ALA A 323 -5.52 -24.87 24.45
CA ALA A 323 -6.06 -24.08 23.35
C ALA A 323 -6.48 -22.67 23.81
N ARG A 324 -7.15 -22.53 24.96
CA ARG A 324 -7.50 -21.22 25.56
C ARG A 324 -6.26 -20.35 25.77
N LEU A 325 -5.21 -20.92 26.37
CA LEU A 325 -3.95 -20.23 26.64
C LEU A 325 -3.23 -19.80 25.36
N GLN A 326 -3.17 -20.68 24.34
CA GLN A 326 -2.53 -20.33 23.07
C GLN A 326 -3.24 -19.20 22.33
N ILE A 327 -4.59 -19.16 22.38
CA ILE A 327 -5.35 -18.03 21.83
C ILE A 327 -4.99 -16.73 22.54
N ALA A 328 -4.95 -16.74 23.88
CA ALA A 328 -4.60 -15.55 24.65
C ALA A 328 -3.16 -15.07 24.40
N ILE A 329 -2.20 -16.00 24.27
CA ILE A 329 -0.81 -15.69 23.90
C ILE A 329 -0.75 -15.01 22.53
N LEU A 330 -1.48 -15.53 21.54
CA LEU A 330 -1.53 -14.94 20.21
C LEU A 330 -2.18 -13.56 20.24
N GLN A 331 -3.29 -13.38 20.96
CA GLN A 331 -3.92 -12.06 21.11
C GLN A 331 -2.97 -11.04 21.75
N GLY A 332 -2.32 -11.38 22.86
CA GLY A 332 -1.37 -10.50 23.53
C GLY A 332 -0.15 -10.16 22.65
N ARG A 333 0.39 -11.14 21.93
CA ARG A 333 1.50 -10.92 20.99
C ARG A 333 1.15 -9.95 19.86
N TYR A 334 -0.09 -9.95 19.40
CA TYR A 334 -0.56 -9.14 18.28
C TYR A 334 -1.28 -7.86 18.70
N GLY A 335 -1.24 -7.49 19.99
CA GLY A 335 -1.75 -6.20 20.50
C GLY A 335 -3.23 -6.19 20.90
N LEU A 336 -3.94 -7.31 20.77
CA LEU A 336 -5.32 -7.49 21.23
C LEU A 336 -5.35 -7.72 22.74
N HIS A 337 -4.86 -6.73 23.49
CA HIS A 337 -4.54 -6.86 24.91
C HIS A 337 -5.78 -7.12 25.77
N GLU A 338 -6.88 -6.41 25.52
CA GLU A 338 -8.11 -6.56 26.33
C GLU A 338 -8.68 -7.97 26.21
N GLU A 339 -8.79 -8.50 24.99
CA GLU A 339 -9.29 -9.86 24.80
C GLU A 339 -8.32 -10.91 25.36
N ALA A 340 -7.01 -10.68 25.27
CA ALA A 340 -6.02 -11.54 25.89
C ALA A 340 -6.19 -11.56 27.41
N LEU A 341 -6.37 -10.39 28.04
CA LEU A 341 -6.61 -10.25 29.47
C LEU A 341 -7.92 -10.91 29.90
N THR A 342 -9.01 -10.75 29.14
CA THR A 342 -10.27 -11.46 29.41
C THR A 342 -10.05 -12.97 29.43
N ARG A 343 -9.44 -13.53 28.38
CA ARG A 343 -9.22 -14.99 28.32
C ARG A 343 -8.28 -15.50 29.40
N LEU A 344 -7.22 -14.77 29.72
CA LEU A 344 -6.31 -15.13 30.80
C LEU A 344 -7.02 -15.08 32.16
N THR A 345 -7.89 -14.09 32.36
CA THR A 345 -8.72 -13.99 33.57
C THR A 345 -9.66 -15.18 33.70
N ASP A 346 -10.31 -15.59 32.61
CA ASP A 346 -11.17 -16.78 32.61
C ASP A 346 -10.39 -18.06 32.93
N ILE A 347 -9.19 -18.23 32.35
CA ILE A 347 -8.31 -19.38 32.66
C ILE A 347 -7.94 -19.39 34.14
N LEU A 348 -7.66 -18.21 34.72
CA LEU A 348 -7.27 -18.06 36.12
C LEU A 348 -8.44 -18.18 37.09
N ALA A 349 -9.66 -17.91 36.65
CA ALA A 349 -10.86 -18.22 37.44
C ALA A 349 -11.03 -19.73 37.62
N ASP A 350 -10.78 -20.51 36.56
CA ASP A 350 -10.85 -21.97 36.60
C ASP A 350 -9.61 -22.60 37.27
N HIS A 351 -8.45 -21.99 37.06
CA HIS A 351 -7.15 -22.47 37.53
C HIS A 351 -6.29 -21.34 38.13
N PRO A 352 -6.56 -20.92 39.39
CA PRO A 352 -5.88 -19.77 40.00
C PRO A 352 -4.35 -19.89 40.11
N GLY A 353 -3.83 -21.13 40.17
CA GLY A 353 -2.39 -21.43 40.27
C GLY A 353 -1.70 -21.63 38.91
N ASP A 354 -2.34 -21.28 37.81
CA ASP A 354 -1.78 -21.44 36.47
C ASP A 354 -0.61 -20.46 36.22
N SER A 355 0.61 -20.94 36.45
CA SER A 355 1.84 -20.14 36.27
C SER A 355 1.99 -19.59 34.85
N ALA A 356 1.56 -20.33 33.83
CA ALA A 356 1.68 -19.91 32.45
C ALA A 356 0.68 -18.80 32.10
N ALA A 357 -0.56 -18.89 32.59
CA ALA A 357 -1.55 -17.83 32.41
C ALA A 357 -1.17 -16.58 33.21
N LEU A 358 -0.70 -16.72 34.45
CA LEU A 358 -0.18 -15.61 35.27
C LEU A 358 0.99 -14.89 34.58
N ASN A 359 1.97 -15.65 34.08
CA ASN A 359 3.10 -15.09 33.35
C ASN A 359 2.65 -14.36 32.07
N ASN A 360 1.73 -14.94 31.30
CA ASN A 360 1.24 -14.28 30.09
C ASN A 360 0.37 -13.06 30.38
N ARG A 361 -0.36 -13.03 31.50
CA ARG A 361 -1.07 -11.83 31.96
C ARG A 361 -0.07 -10.71 32.29
N GLY A 362 1.03 -11.07 32.95
CA GLY A 362 2.15 -10.15 33.18
C GLY A 362 2.76 -9.63 31.88
N ASN A 363 2.94 -10.49 30.86
CA ASN A 363 3.44 -10.08 29.54
C ASN A 363 2.53 -9.03 28.90
N VAL A 364 1.21 -9.24 28.95
CA VAL A 364 0.23 -8.30 28.37
C VAL A 364 0.25 -6.96 29.10
N PHE A 365 0.27 -6.95 30.43
CA PHE A 365 0.41 -5.69 31.19
C PHE A 365 1.73 -4.98 30.91
N PHE A 366 2.83 -5.73 30.79
CA PHE A 366 4.13 -5.16 30.44
C PHE A 366 4.11 -4.52 29.04
N GLN A 367 3.45 -5.14 28.05
CA GLN A 367 3.26 -4.56 26.71
C GLN A 367 2.42 -3.27 26.75
N GLN A 368 1.39 -3.22 27.60
CA GLN A 368 0.59 -2.00 27.85
C GLN A 368 1.35 -0.91 28.65
N GLY A 369 2.57 -1.18 29.12
CA GLY A 369 3.34 -0.26 29.96
C GLY A 369 2.92 -0.22 31.44
N LYS A 370 1.97 -1.08 31.83
CA LYS A 370 1.48 -1.30 33.20
C LYS A 370 2.44 -2.18 33.99
N VAL A 371 3.60 -1.61 34.34
CA VAL A 371 4.74 -2.37 34.88
C VAL A 371 4.46 -2.95 36.26
N ASP A 372 3.69 -2.26 37.11
CA ASP A 372 3.37 -2.74 38.45
C ASP A 372 2.41 -3.93 38.42
N GLU A 373 1.35 -3.86 37.60
CA GLU A 373 0.42 -4.96 37.38
C GLU A 373 1.10 -6.16 36.72
N ALA A 374 2.10 -5.90 35.87
CA ALA A 374 2.95 -6.94 35.30
C ALA A 374 3.76 -7.65 36.39
N LEU A 375 4.45 -6.91 37.27
CA LEU A 375 5.22 -7.46 38.37
C LEU A 375 4.37 -8.26 39.35
N GLU A 376 3.16 -7.80 39.66
CA GLU A 376 2.22 -8.54 40.51
C GLU A 376 1.86 -9.90 39.87
N SER A 377 1.50 -9.92 38.59
CA SER A 377 1.17 -11.15 37.87
C SER A 377 2.37 -12.10 37.76
N TYR A 378 3.57 -11.57 37.50
CA TYR A 378 4.78 -12.38 37.48
C TYR A 378 5.16 -12.93 38.85
N ALA A 379 4.96 -12.18 39.94
CA ALA A 379 5.24 -12.65 41.30
C ALA A 379 4.29 -13.80 41.70
N GLN A 380 3.01 -13.70 41.31
CA GLN A 380 2.06 -14.80 41.44
C GLN A 380 2.54 -16.01 40.61
N ALA A 381 2.99 -15.80 39.36
CA ALA A 381 3.51 -16.87 38.52
C ALA A 381 4.75 -17.55 39.12
N GLU A 382 5.69 -16.77 39.67
CA GLU A 382 6.91 -17.26 40.33
C GLU A 382 6.59 -18.09 41.57
N THR A 383 5.55 -17.70 42.34
CA THR A 383 5.09 -18.48 43.50
C THR A 383 4.64 -19.89 43.07
N GLN A 384 4.01 -20.01 41.90
CA GLN A 384 3.53 -21.30 41.36
C GLN A 384 4.65 -22.10 40.69
N ALA A 385 5.63 -21.42 40.07
CA ALA A 385 6.74 -22.03 39.35
C ALA A 385 8.08 -21.35 39.70
N PRO A 386 8.64 -21.59 40.89
CA PRO A 386 9.80 -20.84 41.41
C PRO A 386 11.12 -21.08 40.66
N ASN A 387 11.17 -22.14 39.85
CA ASN A 387 12.35 -22.52 39.05
C ASN A 387 12.12 -22.32 37.55
N ASP A 388 11.14 -21.50 37.14
CA ASP A 388 10.95 -21.15 35.73
C ASP A 388 11.87 -19.97 35.34
N PRO A 389 12.85 -20.18 34.44
CA PRO A 389 13.79 -19.13 34.05
C PRO A 389 13.11 -18.00 33.24
N GLY A 390 12.07 -18.31 32.48
CA GLY A 390 11.32 -17.34 31.68
C GLY A 390 10.52 -16.35 32.53
N ILE A 391 9.90 -16.83 33.62
CA ILE A 391 9.22 -15.96 34.59
C ILE A 391 10.21 -15.00 35.24
N LYS A 392 11.36 -15.51 35.70
CA LYS A 392 12.40 -14.67 36.34
C LYS A 392 12.99 -13.64 35.39
N LEU A 393 13.18 -14.02 34.12
CA LEU A 393 13.59 -13.10 33.07
C LEU A 393 12.57 -11.98 32.85
N ASN A 394 11.28 -12.31 32.82
CA ASN A 394 10.22 -11.31 32.67
C ASN A 394 10.14 -10.35 33.86
N ILE A 395 10.32 -10.86 35.08
CA ILE A 395 10.46 -10.02 36.29
C ILE A 395 11.66 -9.09 36.15
N ALA A 396 12.83 -9.60 35.74
CA ALA A 396 14.03 -8.79 35.56
C ALA A 396 13.82 -7.67 34.52
N ARG A 397 13.14 -7.97 33.40
CA ARG A 397 12.79 -6.96 32.38
C ARG A 397 11.85 -5.89 32.92
N ALA A 398 10.85 -6.28 33.71
CA ALA A 398 9.91 -5.36 34.33
C ALA A 398 10.59 -4.46 35.37
N LEU A 399 11.43 -5.03 36.25
CA LEU A 399 12.22 -4.28 37.23
C LEU A 399 13.20 -3.31 36.56
N TYR A 400 13.87 -3.74 35.49
CA TYR A 400 14.74 -2.87 34.71
C TYR A 400 13.98 -1.68 34.14
N ARG A 401 12.79 -1.91 33.56
CA ARG A 401 11.94 -0.82 33.04
C ARG A 401 11.43 0.11 34.13
N LYS A 402 11.25 -0.40 35.35
CA LYS A 402 10.88 0.38 36.55
C LYS A 402 12.06 1.18 37.14
N GLY A 403 13.30 0.89 36.72
CA GLY A 403 14.52 1.51 37.24
C GLY A 403 15.13 0.80 38.45
N GLU A 404 14.58 -0.35 38.86
CA GLU A 404 15.08 -1.15 39.98
C GLU A 404 16.23 -2.08 39.55
N LEU A 405 17.37 -1.46 39.19
CA LEU A 405 18.49 -2.16 38.54
C LEU A 405 19.06 -3.32 39.35
N GLU A 406 19.31 -3.13 40.65
CA GLU A 406 19.92 -4.17 41.48
C GLU A 406 19.01 -5.40 41.64
N THR A 407 17.71 -5.18 41.83
CA THR A 407 16.72 -6.26 41.89
C THR A 407 16.60 -6.96 40.52
N ALA A 408 16.64 -6.19 39.43
CA ALA A 408 16.63 -6.75 38.07
C ALA A 408 17.86 -7.65 37.82
N ARG A 409 19.06 -7.22 38.23
CA ARG A 409 20.30 -8.02 38.12
C ARG A 409 20.18 -9.32 38.90
N ALA A 410 19.71 -9.27 40.14
CA ALA A 410 19.55 -10.46 40.98
C ALA A 410 18.60 -11.47 40.31
N LYS A 411 17.44 -11.01 39.83
CA LYS A 411 16.47 -11.88 39.14
C LYS A 411 17.00 -12.45 37.81
N PHE A 412 17.73 -11.64 37.03
CA PHE A 412 18.37 -12.13 35.81
C PHE A 412 19.46 -13.17 36.11
N ALA A 413 20.25 -12.98 37.18
CA ALA A 413 21.24 -13.95 37.61
C ALA A 413 20.61 -15.27 38.08
N GLU A 414 19.44 -15.22 38.74
CA GLU A 414 18.67 -16.41 39.07
C GLU A 414 18.20 -17.16 37.81
N ALA A 415 17.65 -16.44 36.82
CA ALA A 415 17.22 -17.03 35.55
C ALA A 415 18.39 -17.73 34.84
N LYS A 416 19.53 -17.05 34.73
CA LYS A 416 20.78 -17.59 34.15
C LYS A 416 21.31 -18.82 34.90
N ARG A 417 21.17 -18.85 36.23
CA ARG A 417 21.62 -20.00 37.03
C ARG A 417 20.77 -21.25 36.77
N ILE A 418 19.48 -21.07 36.54
CA ILE A 418 18.56 -22.15 36.19
C ILE A 418 18.80 -22.62 34.76
N GLU A 419 18.88 -21.69 33.82
CA GLU A 419 19.11 -21.96 32.41
C GLU A 419 20.22 -21.07 31.86
N PRO A 420 21.46 -21.59 31.72
CA PRO A 420 22.60 -20.79 31.28
C PRO A 420 22.47 -20.15 29.89
N SER A 421 21.65 -20.71 28.99
CA SER A 421 21.42 -20.16 27.64
C SER A 421 20.67 -18.83 27.67
N VAL A 422 19.91 -18.51 28.74
CA VAL A 422 19.19 -17.24 28.92
C VAL A 422 20.11 -16.03 28.71
N ALA A 423 21.38 -16.11 29.14
CA ALA A 423 22.32 -15.01 28.96
C ALA A 423 22.72 -14.79 27.48
N GLN A 424 22.83 -15.86 26.70
CA GLN A 424 23.14 -15.78 25.27
C GLN A 424 21.91 -15.32 24.47
N GLU A 425 20.73 -15.85 24.79
CA GLU A 425 19.47 -15.50 24.11
C GLU A 425 19.03 -14.05 24.39
N HIS A 426 19.43 -13.49 25.54
CA HIS A 426 19.08 -12.13 25.96
C HIS A 426 20.29 -11.23 26.17
N GLU A 427 21.28 -11.31 25.28
CA GLU A 427 22.55 -10.58 25.35
C GLU A 427 22.38 -9.08 25.60
N ARG A 428 21.41 -8.43 24.93
CA ARG A 428 21.12 -7.00 25.12
C ARG A 428 20.77 -6.67 26.57
N LEU A 429 19.90 -7.46 27.20
CA LEU A 429 19.53 -7.25 28.59
C LEU A 429 20.70 -7.58 29.52
N ALA A 430 21.44 -8.66 29.23
CA ALA A 430 22.64 -9.03 29.99
C ALA A 430 23.66 -7.89 30.03
N ASN A 431 23.90 -7.23 28.88
CA ASN A 431 24.81 -6.09 28.75
C ASN A 431 24.31 -4.83 29.48
N LEU A 432 23.00 -4.59 29.50
CA LEU A 432 22.40 -3.49 30.27
C LEU A 432 22.52 -3.73 31.78
N LEU A 433 22.36 -4.99 32.21
CA LEU A 433 22.44 -5.42 33.60
C LEU A 433 23.85 -5.82 34.05
N SER A 434 24.88 -5.59 33.24
CA SER A 434 26.30 -5.81 33.62
C SER A 434 27.08 -4.51 33.86
N LYS A 435 26.60 -3.39 33.31
CA LYS A 435 27.12 -2.03 33.56
C LYS A 435 26.59 -1.53 34.88
#